data_AF-A0A933WEI7-F1
#
_entry.id   AF-A0A933WEI7-F1
#
_cell.length_a   1.000
_cell.length_b   1.000
_cell.length_c   1.000
_cell.angle_alpha   90.00
_cell.angle_beta   90.00
_cell.angle_gamma   90.00
#
_symmetry.space_group_name_H-M   'P 1'
#
loop_
_entity.id
_entity.type
_entity.pdbx_description
1 polymer ?
#
loop_
_entity_poly.entity_id
_entity_poly.type
_entity_poly.pdbx_seq_one_letter_code
_entity_poly.pdbx_strand_id
1 'polypeptide(L)'
;MEYKIKSSVAIKEISETEFAPMVTEAAKDFFRMSNYFRLTGLDGLPKRSFSEYAQICNVLESFLDDHGARDNTHWAFFAELVASIRNLGIAAYIMRHVLDRQMDYHCGETQMALYDFVREGFQTLDFLKSSIVNLGNSAEEEAKRLSVQVDNHVFECRQESKEIYYVLPKNMNESIVENKEERIVELVHKVRKVAKIMDEERIKKESDPEKLYSMIPLKIDEKKARKLKNTIHGVQSDYDTYVKNTQVEKKNADLKLLRGFISIPLHLLEMVRWLSHFYERHEDAIRQSEETAKIARIVDKMTVLDRIVNFGYFFSDQYMRQARKVAEKILNLYVKPVRYELPVPSKGFHARPSTYISLIVNEHGTDVFLIVGDQKYNAKSVMNLMMAAGIIYDMGLKTVIFEGDQRVLDDIRILAENNYCEDQEIPRELNYLRILRNVGTPIV
;
A
#
# COMPACT_ATOMS: atom_id res chain seq x y z
N MET A 1 24.00 42.11 -1.67
CA MET A 1 23.45 41.89 -3.02
C MET A 1 21.95 41.62 -2.83
N GLU A 2 21.15 42.69 -2.79
CA GLU A 2 19.70 42.60 -2.60
C GLU A 2 19.05 42.11 -3.90
N TYR A 3 18.42 40.94 -3.86
CA TYR A 3 17.55 40.48 -4.93
C TYR A 3 16.27 41.33 -4.93
N LYS A 4 16.24 42.38 -5.76
CA LYS A 4 15.00 43.04 -6.14
C LYS A 4 14.19 42.08 -7.02
N ILE A 5 13.20 41.41 -6.44
CA ILE A 5 12.13 40.76 -7.21
C ILE A 5 11.31 41.90 -7.83
N LYS A 6 11.64 42.25 -9.08
CA LYS A 6 10.76 43.01 -9.97
C LYS A 6 9.95 42.00 -10.78
N SER A 7 8.68 41.85 -10.46
CA SER A 7 7.62 41.69 -11.47
C SER A 7 6.26 41.95 -10.82
N SER A 8 5.82 43.21 -10.85
CA SER A 8 4.38 43.48 -10.83
C SER A 8 3.82 42.97 -12.16
N VAL A 9 3.43 41.70 -12.20
CA VAL A 9 2.70 41.14 -13.35
C VAL A 9 1.36 41.89 -13.42
N ALA A 10 1.14 42.63 -14.49
CA ALA A 10 -0.15 43.23 -14.74
C ALA A 10 -1.13 42.10 -15.08
N ILE A 11 -2.04 41.78 -14.16
CA ILE A 11 -3.13 40.84 -14.41
C ILE A 11 -4.15 41.58 -15.27
N LYS A 12 -4.30 41.14 -16.53
CA LYS A 12 -5.30 41.67 -17.46
C LYS A 12 -6.37 40.61 -17.62
N GLU A 13 -7.61 40.96 -17.33
CA GLU A 13 -8.75 40.09 -17.64
C GLU A 13 -8.89 39.94 -19.15
N ILE A 14 -9.05 38.70 -19.61
CA ILE A 14 -9.33 38.34 -21.01
C ILE A 14 -10.75 37.84 -21.11
N SER A 15 -11.43 38.07 -22.23
CA SER A 15 -12.77 37.51 -22.43
C SER A 15 -12.71 36.00 -22.68
N GLU A 16 -13.82 35.31 -22.47
CA GLU A 16 -13.94 33.88 -22.80
C GLU A 16 -13.71 33.61 -24.30
N THR A 17 -14.11 34.55 -25.17
CA THR A 17 -13.88 34.49 -26.62
C THR A 17 -12.42 34.68 -27.01
N GLU A 18 -11.64 35.45 -26.25
CA GLU A 18 -10.20 35.60 -26.42
C GLU A 18 -9.43 34.38 -25.88
N PHE A 19 -9.99 33.68 -24.89
CA PHE A 19 -9.36 32.52 -24.27
C PHE A 19 -9.45 31.24 -25.10
N ALA A 20 -10.57 31.00 -25.80
CA ALA A 20 -10.78 29.76 -26.56
C ALA A 20 -9.70 29.48 -27.65
N PRO A 21 -9.21 30.47 -28.41
CA PRO A 21 -8.07 30.28 -29.32
C PRO A 21 -6.77 29.88 -28.61
N MET A 22 -6.54 30.40 -27.40
CA MET A 22 -5.35 30.05 -26.61
C MET A 22 -5.42 28.60 -26.13
N VAL A 23 -6.60 28.17 -25.64
CA VAL A 23 -6.85 26.78 -25.25
C VAL A 23 -6.74 25.83 -26.44
N THR A 24 -7.18 26.25 -27.63
CA THR A 24 -7.04 25.48 -28.87
C THR A 24 -5.59 25.09 -29.13
N GLU A 25 -4.65 26.03 -28.97
CA GLU A 25 -3.22 25.72 -29.12
C GLU A 25 -2.71 24.82 -27.99
N ALA A 26 -3.06 25.14 -26.74
CA ALA A 26 -2.60 24.42 -25.56
C ALA A 26 -3.11 22.96 -25.49
N ALA A 27 -4.31 22.68 -26.04
CA ALA A 27 -4.98 21.38 -25.94
C ALA A 27 -4.71 20.43 -27.13
N LYS A 28 -3.88 20.81 -28.10
CA LYS A 28 -3.59 19.98 -29.29
C LYS A 28 -3.18 18.54 -28.94
N ASP A 29 -2.14 18.40 -28.12
CA ASP A 29 -1.63 17.07 -27.76
C ASP A 29 -2.61 16.30 -26.85
N PHE A 30 -3.42 17.01 -26.07
CA PHE A 30 -4.49 16.41 -25.26
C PHE A 30 -5.53 15.70 -26.14
N PHE A 31 -6.02 16.36 -27.20
CA PHE A 31 -6.98 15.75 -28.11
C PHE A 31 -6.35 14.66 -28.97
N ARG A 32 -5.10 14.84 -29.42
CA ARG A 32 -4.36 13.79 -30.14
C ARG A 32 -4.21 12.52 -29.31
N MET A 33 -3.91 12.66 -28.02
CA MET A 33 -3.80 11.53 -27.11
C MET A 33 -5.17 10.91 -26.81
N SER A 34 -6.23 11.72 -26.67
CA SER A 34 -7.61 11.22 -26.60
C SER A 34 -7.97 10.34 -27.80
N ASN A 35 -7.64 10.78 -29.02
CA ASN A 35 -7.83 10.01 -30.25
C ASN A 35 -7.05 8.69 -30.21
N TYR A 36 -5.80 8.71 -29.75
CA TYR A 36 -4.99 7.50 -29.62
C TYR A 36 -5.63 6.47 -28.69
N PHE A 37 -6.13 6.91 -27.53
CA PHE A 37 -6.82 6.04 -26.57
C PHE A 37 -8.13 5.46 -27.13
N ARG A 38 -8.91 6.25 -27.87
CA ARG A 38 -10.13 5.79 -28.55
C ARG A 38 -9.86 4.72 -29.60
N LEU A 39 -8.83 4.92 -30.44
CA LEU A 39 -8.58 4.09 -31.62
C LEU A 39 -7.78 2.82 -31.34
N THR A 40 -6.93 2.82 -30.31
CA THR A 40 -6.04 1.68 -29.99
C THR A 40 -6.77 0.52 -29.31
N GLY A 41 -7.98 0.75 -28.80
CA GLY A 41 -8.77 -0.27 -28.08
C GLY A 41 -8.20 -0.64 -26.70
N LEU A 42 -8.95 -1.46 -25.94
CA LEU A 42 -8.67 -1.72 -24.53
C LEU A 42 -7.38 -2.55 -24.28
N ASP A 43 -7.00 -3.44 -25.19
CA ASP A 43 -5.89 -4.39 -24.95
C ASP A 43 -4.50 -3.92 -25.43
N GLY A 44 -4.43 -2.88 -26.26
CA GLY A 44 -3.21 -2.46 -26.98
C GLY A 44 -2.35 -1.39 -26.31
N LEU A 45 -2.82 -0.77 -25.22
CA LEU A 45 -2.14 0.42 -24.67
C LEU A 45 -0.89 0.06 -23.82
N PRO A 46 0.31 0.54 -24.19
CA PRO A 46 1.50 0.35 -23.37
C PRO A 46 1.46 1.25 -22.13
N LYS A 47 2.20 0.88 -21.07
CA LYS A 47 2.29 1.66 -19.82
C LYS A 47 2.65 3.13 -20.08
N ARG A 48 3.51 3.37 -21.07
CA ARG A 48 4.04 4.69 -21.43
C ARG A 48 2.94 5.66 -21.85
N SER A 49 1.93 5.20 -22.59
CA SER A 49 0.84 6.05 -23.07
C SER A 49 0.04 6.67 -21.92
N PHE A 50 -0.18 5.93 -20.84
CA PHE A 50 -0.83 6.47 -19.64
C PHE A 50 0.00 7.57 -18.97
N SER A 51 1.32 7.38 -18.88
CA SER A 51 2.24 8.38 -18.32
C SER A 51 2.33 9.63 -19.20
N GLU A 52 2.40 9.47 -20.52
CA GLU A 52 2.44 10.59 -21.47
C GLU A 52 1.13 11.38 -21.41
N TYR A 53 -0.01 10.69 -21.36
CA TYR A 53 -1.29 11.37 -21.28
C TYR A 53 -1.45 12.15 -19.97
N ALA A 54 -1.05 11.57 -18.83
CA ALA A 54 -1.03 12.27 -17.55
C ALA A 54 -0.15 13.53 -17.57
N GLN A 55 1.01 13.47 -18.22
CA GLN A 55 1.90 14.62 -18.37
C GLN A 55 1.31 15.71 -19.26
N ILE A 56 0.70 15.34 -20.39
CA ILE A 56 0.00 16.27 -21.28
C ILE A 56 -1.14 16.98 -20.52
N CYS A 57 -1.94 16.21 -19.76
CA CYS A 57 -3.01 16.78 -18.94
C CYS A 57 -2.46 17.70 -17.84
N ASN A 58 -1.30 17.37 -17.23
CA ASN A 58 -0.68 18.24 -16.22
C ASN A 58 -0.28 19.61 -16.80
N VAL A 59 0.29 19.61 -18.01
CA VAL A 59 0.66 20.86 -18.70
C VAL A 59 -0.59 21.67 -19.05
N LEU A 60 -1.61 21.03 -19.62
CA LEU A 60 -2.87 21.69 -19.96
C LEU A 60 -3.62 22.21 -18.71
N GLU A 61 -3.68 21.42 -17.65
CA GLU A 61 -4.28 21.83 -16.37
C GLU A 61 -3.56 23.05 -15.78
N SER A 62 -2.23 23.07 -15.80
CA SER A 62 -1.46 24.22 -15.31
C SER A 62 -1.76 25.47 -16.14
N PHE A 63 -1.83 25.33 -17.47
CA PHE A 63 -2.23 26.43 -18.36
C PHE A 63 -3.65 26.92 -18.04
N LEU A 64 -4.61 26.04 -17.82
CA LEU A 64 -5.99 26.40 -17.47
C LEU A 64 -6.05 27.10 -16.10
N ASP A 65 -5.31 26.61 -15.11
CA ASP A 65 -5.22 27.18 -13.76
C ASP A 65 -4.59 28.59 -13.79
N ASP A 66 -3.53 28.79 -14.57
CA ASP A 66 -2.87 30.11 -14.75
C ASP A 66 -3.82 31.17 -15.32
N HIS A 67 -4.90 30.76 -15.99
CA HIS A 67 -5.92 31.64 -16.56
C HIS A 67 -7.23 31.63 -15.76
N GLY A 68 -7.26 31.02 -14.57
CA GLY A 68 -8.44 31.02 -13.69
C GLY A 68 -9.61 30.18 -14.20
N ALA A 69 -9.38 29.20 -15.09
CA ALA A 69 -10.44 28.42 -15.72
C ALA A 69 -11.33 27.67 -14.72
N ARG A 70 -10.79 27.26 -13.57
CA ARG A 70 -11.56 26.59 -12.50
C ARG A 70 -12.50 27.50 -11.74
N ASP A 71 -12.20 28.79 -11.69
CA ASP A 71 -13.03 29.80 -11.02
C ASP A 71 -14.04 30.43 -11.98
N ASN A 72 -14.02 30.04 -13.26
CA ASN A 72 -14.95 30.49 -14.28
C ASN A 72 -15.99 29.39 -14.57
N THR A 73 -17.28 29.70 -14.39
CA THR A 73 -18.38 28.73 -14.55
C THR A 73 -18.54 28.20 -15.98
N HIS A 74 -18.06 28.91 -17.00
CA HIS A 74 -18.03 28.41 -18.37
C HIS A 74 -16.92 27.38 -18.58
N TRP A 75 -15.76 27.53 -17.94
CA TRP A 75 -14.56 26.70 -18.18
C TRP A 75 -14.29 25.64 -17.11
N ALA A 76 -14.91 25.74 -15.95
CA ALA A 76 -14.67 24.86 -14.81
C ALA A 76 -14.84 23.39 -15.17
N PHE A 77 -15.89 23.05 -15.94
CA PHE A 77 -16.14 21.66 -16.34
C PHE A 77 -15.01 21.09 -17.22
N PHE A 78 -14.54 21.85 -18.21
CA PHE A 78 -13.41 21.43 -19.04
C PHE A 78 -12.13 21.22 -18.22
N ALA A 79 -11.84 22.13 -17.27
CA ALA A 79 -10.70 21.99 -16.38
C ALA A 79 -10.81 20.76 -15.45
N GLU A 80 -12.01 20.44 -14.96
CA GLU A 80 -12.25 19.23 -14.15
C GLU A 80 -12.11 17.94 -14.97
N LEU A 81 -12.51 17.93 -16.24
CA LEU A 81 -12.30 16.78 -17.14
C LEU A 81 -10.80 16.50 -17.35
N VAL A 82 -10.01 17.54 -17.64
CA VAL A 82 -8.55 17.42 -17.80
C VAL A 82 -7.89 16.90 -16.52
N ALA A 83 -8.27 17.45 -15.35
CA ALA A 83 -7.74 17.02 -14.06
C ALA A 83 -8.13 15.57 -13.72
N SER A 84 -9.36 15.16 -14.07
CA SER A 84 -9.85 13.80 -13.88
C SER A 84 -9.08 12.79 -14.72
N ILE A 85 -8.85 13.11 -16.00
CA ILE A 85 -8.06 12.26 -16.91
C ILE A 85 -6.63 12.13 -16.40
N ARG A 86 -6.02 13.22 -15.91
CA ARG A 86 -4.69 13.15 -15.30
C ARG A 86 -4.65 12.17 -14.13
N ASN A 87 -5.57 12.31 -13.16
CA ASN A 87 -5.60 11.48 -11.96
C ASN A 87 -5.78 9.99 -12.30
N LEU A 88 -6.75 9.67 -13.16
CA LEU A 88 -6.98 8.29 -13.58
C LEU A 88 -5.84 7.75 -14.46
N GLY A 89 -5.23 8.59 -15.29
CA GLY A 89 -4.05 8.25 -16.09
C GLY A 89 -2.86 7.85 -15.24
N ILE A 90 -2.60 8.55 -14.12
CA ILE A 90 -1.54 8.17 -13.18
C ILE A 90 -1.86 6.83 -12.52
N ALA A 91 -3.10 6.63 -12.07
CA ALA A 91 -3.54 5.36 -11.50
C ALA A 91 -3.38 4.19 -12.50
N ALA A 92 -3.75 4.40 -13.77
CA ALA A 92 -3.63 3.41 -14.83
C ALA A 92 -2.17 3.07 -15.17
N TYR A 93 -1.29 4.08 -15.18
CA TYR A 93 0.16 3.88 -15.33
C TYR A 93 0.71 2.97 -14.22
N ILE A 94 0.37 3.26 -12.96
CA ILE A 94 0.81 2.45 -11.82
C ILE A 94 0.29 1.01 -11.95
N MET A 95 -0.97 0.84 -12.33
CA MET A 95 -1.55 -0.49 -12.50
C MET A 95 -0.90 -1.30 -13.61
N ARG A 96 -0.67 -0.69 -14.77
CA ARG A 96 0.05 -1.37 -15.85
C ARG A 96 1.48 -1.69 -15.44
N HIS A 97 2.15 -0.82 -14.69
CA HIS A 97 3.48 -1.08 -14.14
C HIS A 97 3.50 -2.30 -13.22
N VAL A 98 2.53 -2.43 -12.31
CA VAL A 98 2.45 -3.57 -11.39
C VAL A 98 2.19 -4.87 -12.17
N LEU A 99 1.24 -4.86 -13.11
CA LEU A 99 0.91 -6.03 -13.92
C LEU A 99 2.07 -6.48 -14.82
N ASP A 100 2.76 -5.54 -15.49
CA ASP A 100 3.91 -5.83 -16.36
C ASP A 100 5.09 -6.44 -15.57
N ARG A 101 5.25 -6.06 -14.29
CA ARG A 101 6.38 -6.48 -13.44
C ARG A 101 6.02 -7.57 -12.44
N GLN A 102 4.80 -8.11 -12.48
CA GLN A 102 4.36 -9.07 -11.47
C GLN A 102 5.27 -10.30 -11.40
N MET A 103 5.76 -10.77 -12.55
CA MET A 103 6.73 -11.87 -12.61
C MET A 103 8.11 -11.48 -12.06
N ASP A 104 8.50 -10.19 -12.14
CA ASP A 104 9.77 -9.69 -11.59
C ASP A 104 9.74 -9.57 -10.05
N TYR A 105 8.57 -9.42 -9.44
CA TYR A 105 8.45 -9.26 -7.98
C TYR A 105 8.62 -10.57 -7.21
N HIS A 106 8.58 -11.74 -7.86
CA HIS A 106 8.87 -13.06 -7.29
C HIS A 106 8.20 -13.31 -5.92
N CYS A 107 6.93 -12.97 -5.71
CA CYS A 107 6.31 -13.00 -4.38
C CYS A 107 5.96 -14.41 -3.84
N GLY A 108 6.36 -15.51 -4.49
CA GLY A 108 6.17 -16.87 -3.96
C GLY A 108 4.72 -17.27 -3.67
N GLU A 109 3.75 -16.59 -4.30
CA GLU A 109 2.32 -16.78 -4.08
C GLU A 109 1.81 -18.10 -4.66
N THR A 110 0.66 -18.58 -4.18
CA THR A 110 -0.02 -19.70 -4.84
C THR A 110 -0.54 -19.26 -6.20
N GLN A 111 -0.64 -20.19 -7.15
CA GLN A 111 -1.16 -19.90 -8.49
C GLN A 111 -2.57 -19.28 -8.45
N MET A 112 -3.41 -19.71 -7.51
CA MET A 112 -4.77 -19.20 -7.34
C MET A 112 -4.77 -17.75 -6.82
N ALA A 113 -3.95 -17.43 -5.82
CA ALA A 113 -3.84 -16.06 -5.31
C ALA A 113 -3.29 -15.10 -6.37
N LEU A 114 -2.30 -15.55 -7.15
CA LEU A 114 -1.75 -14.79 -8.27
C LEU A 114 -2.81 -14.58 -9.37
N TYR A 115 -3.57 -15.61 -9.72
CA TYR A 115 -4.65 -15.50 -10.69
C TYR A 115 -5.71 -14.48 -10.26
N ASP A 116 -6.16 -14.55 -9.01
CA ASP A 116 -7.14 -13.59 -8.48
C ASP A 116 -6.60 -12.16 -8.50
N PHE A 117 -5.35 -11.94 -8.08
CA PHE A 117 -4.71 -10.63 -8.14
C PHE A 117 -4.63 -10.07 -9.57
N VAL A 118 -4.15 -10.89 -10.52
CA VAL A 118 -3.97 -10.49 -11.91
C VAL A 118 -5.33 -10.21 -12.57
N ARG A 119 -6.34 -11.06 -12.32
CA ARG A 119 -7.70 -10.87 -12.84
C ARG A 119 -8.30 -9.55 -12.35
N GLU A 120 -8.29 -9.31 -11.04
CA GLU A 120 -8.81 -8.06 -10.47
C GLU A 120 -7.98 -6.85 -10.92
N GLY A 121 -6.67 -7.01 -11.11
CA GLY A 121 -5.79 -5.98 -11.61
C GLY A 121 -6.11 -5.57 -13.04
N PHE A 122 -6.37 -6.52 -13.95
CA PHE A 122 -6.82 -6.23 -15.31
C PHE A 122 -8.22 -5.59 -15.34
N GLN A 123 -9.16 -6.09 -14.53
CA GLN A 123 -10.49 -5.46 -14.38
C GLN A 123 -10.37 -4.00 -13.92
N THR A 124 -9.49 -3.73 -12.96
CA THR A 124 -9.20 -2.37 -12.48
C THR A 124 -8.62 -1.50 -13.60
N LEU A 125 -7.66 -2.05 -14.35
CA LEU A 125 -7.05 -1.32 -15.46
C LEU A 125 -8.06 -1.02 -16.58
N ASP A 126 -8.97 -1.95 -16.89
CA ASP A 126 -9.99 -1.76 -17.93
C ASP A 126 -11.03 -0.73 -17.51
N PHE A 127 -11.42 -0.71 -16.23
CA PHE A 127 -12.22 0.38 -15.66
C PHE A 127 -11.53 1.74 -15.80
N LEU A 128 -10.23 1.83 -15.48
CA LEU A 128 -9.50 3.10 -15.59
C LEU A 128 -9.40 3.58 -17.04
N LYS A 129 -9.14 2.66 -17.98
CA LYS A 129 -9.10 2.96 -19.42
C LYS A 129 -10.45 3.45 -19.92
N SER A 130 -11.53 2.74 -19.64
CA SER A 130 -12.87 3.12 -20.11
C SER A 130 -13.28 4.48 -19.54
N SER A 131 -12.97 4.74 -18.27
CA SER A 131 -13.19 6.04 -17.63
C SER A 131 -12.39 7.16 -18.32
N ILE A 132 -11.11 6.95 -18.62
CA ILE A 132 -10.27 7.92 -19.35
C ILE A 132 -10.84 8.21 -20.75
N VAL A 133 -11.29 7.19 -21.48
CA VAL A 133 -11.89 7.36 -22.81
C VAL A 133 -13.21 8.14 -22.71
N ASN A 134 -14.08 7.81 -21.76
CA ASN A 134 -15.37 8.48 -21.58
C ASN A 134 -15.19 9.95 -21.17
N LEU A 135 -14.23 10.24 -20.30
CA LEU A 135 -13.85 11.61 -19.93
C LEU A 135 -13.27 12.37 -21.13
N GLY A 136 -12.42 11.72 -21.94
CA GLY A 136 -11.87 12.33 -23.16
C GLY A 136 -12.95 12.66 -24.19
N ASN A 137 -13.98 11.81 -24.34
CA ASN A 137 -15.13 12.10 -25.19
C ASN A 137 -15.93 13.30 -24.66
N SER A 138 -16.17 13.34 -23.37
CA SER A 138 -16.87 14.47 -22.72
C SER A 138 -16.06 15.77 -22.83
N ALA A 139 -14.73 15.70 -22.75
CA ALA A 139 -13.84 16.85 -22.92
C ALA A 139 -13.89 17.41 -24.35
N GLU A 140 -14.05 16.54 -25.35
CA GLU A 140 -14.22 16.95 -26.73
C GLU A 140 -15.56 17.65 -26.98
N GLU A 141 -16.64 17.13 -26.41
CA GLU A 141 -17.97 17.76 -26.47
C GLU A 141 -17.96 19.13 -25.81
N GLU A 142 -17.33 19.22 -24.64
CA GLU A 142 -17.22 20.47 -23.89
C GLU A 142 -16.32 21.50 -24.60
N ALA A 143 -15.22 21.06 -25.20
CA ALA A 143 -14.36 21.92 -26.01
C ALA A 143 -15.12 22.53 -27.19
N LYS A 144 -15.96 21.73 -27.88
CA LYS A 144 -16.83 22.22 -28.96
C LYS A 144 -17.82 23.27 -28.46
N ARG A 145 -18.43 23.05 -27.29
CA ARG A 145 -19.32 24.04 -26.64
C ARG A 145 -18.59 25.36 -26.36
N LEU A 146 -17.32 25.27 -25.98
CA LEU A 146 -16.45 26.41 -25.68
C LEU A 146 -15.79 27.04 -26.92
N SER A 147 -16.17 26.62 -28.12
CA SER A 147 -15.56 27.08 -29.39
C SER A 147 -14.05 26.83 -29.49
N VAL A 148 -13.54 25.84 -28.76
CA VAL A 148 -12.17 25.32 -28.86
C VAL A 148 -12.09 24.38 -30.06
N GLN A 149 -11.10 24.57 -30.93
CA GLN A 149 -10.92 23.65 -32.06
C GLN A 149 -10.28 22.34 -31.58
N VAL A 150 -10.92 21.22 -31.90
CA VAL A 150 -10.43 19.88 -31.57
C VAL A 150 -9.48 19.41 -32.66
N ASP A 151 -8.28 18.99 -32.28
CA ASP A 151 -7.34 18.36 -33.20
C ASP A 151 -7.73 16.87 -33.40
N ASN A 152 -8.00 16.49 -34.65
CA ASN A 152 -8.41 15.14 -35.03
C ASN A 152 -7.24 14.20 -35.37
N HIS A 153 -5.99 14.68 -35.32
CA HIS A 153 -4.83 13.82 -35.51
C HIS A 153 -4.70 12.83 -34.35
N VAL A 154 -4.01 11.72 -34.61
CA VAL A 154 -3.71 10.70 -33.59
C VAL A 154 -2.31 10.96 -33.04
N PHE A 155 -2.15 10.86 -31.73
CA PHE A 155 -0.82 10.97 -31.12
C PHE A 155 0.08 9.83 -31.58
N GLU A 156 1.27 10.17 -32.08
CA GLU A 156 2.27 9.18 -32.47
C GLU A 156 3.02 8.66 -31.23
N CYS A 157 2.40 7.72 -30.52
CA CYS A 157 3.07 7.02 -29.44
C CYS A 157 4.15 6.10 -30.04
N ARG A 158 5.42 6.26 -29.62
CA ARG A 158 6.48 5.32 -30.01
C ARG A 158 6.08 3.92 -29.58
N GLN A 159 5.96 3.00 -30.53
CA GLN A 159 5.71 1.60 -30.21
C GLN A 159 6.93 1.01 -29.50
N GLU A 160 6.72 0.45 -28.31
CA GLU A 160 7.70 -0.44 -27.71
C GLU A 160 7.63 -1.75 -28.49
N SER A 161 8.62 -2.02 -29.34
CA SER A 161 8.77 -3.31 -30.02
C SER A 161 9.00 -4.41 -28.98
N LYS A 162 7.93 -5.09 -28.56
CA LYS A 162 7.95 -6.14 -27.54
C LYS A 162 8.09 -7.52 -28.17
N GLU A 163 9.32 -7.91 -28.54
CA GLU A 163 9.63 -9.34 -28.72
C GLU A 163 10.96 -9.75 -28.06
N ILE A 164 11.89 -8.81 -27.84
CA ILE A 164 13.19 -9.12 -27.22
C ILE A 164 13.48 -8.13 -26.10
N TYR A 165 13.57 -8.64 -24.87
CA TYR A 165 14.08 -7.90 -23.72
C TYR A 165 15.60 -8.01 -23.68
N TYR A 166 16.30 -6.93 -23.99
CA TYR A 166 17.75 -6.84 -23.81
C TYR A 166 18.05 -6.55 -22.34
N VAL A 167 18.66 -7.50 -21.65
CA VAL A 167 19.08 -7.35 -20.26
C VAL A 167 20.60 -7.24 -20.23
N LEU A 168 21.12 -6.22 -19.52
CA LEU A 168 22.56 -6.10 -19.31
C LEU A 168 23.07 -7.25 -18.42
N PRO A 169 24.29 -7.76 -18.67
CA PRO A 169 24.94 -8.69 -17.74
C PRO A 169 24.96 -8.11 -16.33
N LYS A 170 24.65 -8.93 -15.32
CA LYS A 170 24.70 -8.53 -13.91
C LYS A 170 26.15 -8.49 -13.42
N ASN A 171 26.88 -7.42 -13.76
CA ASN A 171 28.30 -7.23 -13.43
C ASN A 171 28.53 -6.19 -12.32
N MET A 172 27.49 -5.80 -11.58
CA MET A 172 27.62 -4.90 -10.43
C MET A 172 28.38 -5.60 -9.30
N ASN A 173 29.40 -4.91 -8.77
CA ASN A 173 30.14 -5.36 -7.60
C ASN A 173 29.21 -5.41 -6.37
N GLU A 174 29.50 -6.33 -5.49
CA GLU A 174 28.77 -6.48 -4.24
C GLU A 174 29.13 -5.37 -3.27
N SER A 175 28.11 -4.82 -2.61
CA SER A 175 28.33 -3.78 -1.60
C SER A 175 28.68 -4.40 -0.25
N ILE A 176 29.73 -3.88 0.40
CA ILE A 176 30.07 -4.20 1.79
C ILE A 176 29.38 -3.15 2.66
N VAL A 177 28.38 -3.59 3.43
CA VAL A 177 27.67 -2.77 4.41
C VAL A 177 28.14 -3.17 5.81
N GLU A 178 28.43 -2.21 6.70
CA GLU A 178 28.74 -2.48 8.11
C GLU A 178 27.45 -2.75 8.92
N ASN A 179 27.54 -3.50 10.03
CA ASN A 179 26.38 -3.87 10.88
C ASN A 179 25.22 -4.55 10.13
N LYS A 180 25.54 -5.50 9.23
CA LYS A 180 24.56 -6.15 8.33
C LYS A 180 23.38 -6.80 9.05
N GLU A 181 23.63 -7.47 10.17
CA GLU A 181 22.60 -8.22 10.90
C GLU A 181 21.61 -7.29 11.62
N GLU A 182 22.13 -6.29 12.34
CA GLU A 182 21.32 -5.29 13.05
C GLU A 182 20.40 -4.52 12.09
N ARG A 183 20.92 -4.09 10.93
CA ARG A 183 20.12 -3.40 9.91
C ARG A 183 19.01 -4.27 9.33
N ILE A 184 19.25 -5.58 9.17
CA ILE A 184 18.22 -6.52 8.69
C ILE A 184 17.15 -6.72 9.76
N VAL A 185 17.55 -6.84 11.04
CA VAL A 185 16.61 -6.94 12.16
C VAL A 185 15.75 -5.68 12.26
N GLU A 186 16.34 -4.48 12.14
CA GLU A 186 15.61 -3.21 12.09
C GLU A 186 14.61 -3.17 10.93
N LEU A 187 15.04 -3.54 9.72
CA LEU A 187 14.19 -3.60 8.53
C LEU A 187 12.99 -4.53 8.75
N VAL A 188 13.23 -5.74 9.26
CA VAL A 188 12.21 -6.75 9.55
C VAL A 188 11.21 -6.23 10.59
N HIS A 189 11.68 -5.58 11.66
CA HIS A 189 10.78 -4.95 12.63
C HIS A 189 9.93 -3.85 12.00
N LYS A 190 10.50 -3.03 11.11
CA LYS A 190 9.73 -2.01 10.39
C LYS A 190 8.66 -2.66 9.51
N VAL A 191 8.95 -3.71 8.75
CA VAL A 191 7.95 -4.47 7.96
C VAL A 191 6.81 -4.95 8.85
N ARG A 192 7.13 -5.61 9.97
CA ARG A 192 6.14 -6.14 10.93
C ARG A 192 5.25 -5.02 11.47
N LYS A 193 5.84 -3.87 11.80
CA LYS A 193 5.10 -2.68 12.26
C LYS A 193 4.13 -2.16 11.21
N VAL A 194 4.54 -2.06 9.94
CA VAL A 194 3.63 -1.61 8.88
C VAL A 194 2.48 -2.59 8.66
N ALA A 195 2.77 -3.89 8.62
CA ALA A 195 1.74 -4.91 8.50
C ALA A 195 0.75 -4.88 9.66
N LYS A 196 1.22 -4.61 10.89
CA LYS A 196 0.37 -4.44 12.08
C LYS A 196 -0.55 -3.23 11.95
N ILE A 197 -0.02 -2.08 11.54
CA ILE A 197 -0.82 -0.86 11.31
C ILE A 197 -1.93 -1.13 10.30
N MET A 198 -1.63 -1.80 9.18
CA MET A 198 -2.65 -2.10 8.16
C MET A 198 -3.72 -3.09 8.64
N ASP A 199 -3.34 -4.10 9.42
CA ASP A 199 -4.25 -5.08 10.00
C ASP A 199 -5.20 -4.45 11.05
N GLU A 200 -4.70 -3.50 11.84
CA GLU A 200 -5.47 -2.75 12.85
C GLU A 200 -6.61 -1.92 12.24
N GLU A 201 -6.52 -1.56 10.96
CA GLU A 201 -7.61 -0.84 10.28
C GLU A 201 -8.85 -1.69 10.02
N ARG A 202 -8.70 -3.03 10.07
CA ARG A 202 -9.81 -3.99 9.92
C ARG A 202 -10.68 -3.72 8.68
N ILE A 203 -10.06 -3.25 7.60
CA ILE A 203 -10.71 -3.07 6.30
C ILE A 203 -10.68 -4.42 5.59
N LYS A 204 -11.86 -4.95 5.29
CA LYS A 204 -12.06 -6.20 4.57
C LYS A 204 -12.79 -5.92 3.26
N LYS A 205 -12.82 -6.90 2.36
CA LYS A 205 -13.70 -6.81 1.20
C LYS A 205 -15.14 -6.57 1.63
N GLU A 206 -15.83 -5.73 0.90
CA GLU A 206 -17.22 -5.35 1.15
C GLU A 206 -17.99 -5.31 -0.16
N SER A 207 -19.13 -6.00 -0.20
CA SER A 207 -20.01 -6.05 -1.37
C SER A 207 -21.25 -5.19 -1.20
N ASP A 208 -21.57 -4.78 0.02
CA ASP A 208 -22.69 -3.90 0.33
C ASP A 208 -22.33 -2.43 -0.01
N PRO A 209 -23.04 -1.81 -0.98
CA PRO A 209 -22.82 -0.43 -1.40
C PRO A 209 -22.78 0.58 -0.24
N GLU A 210 -23.73 0.48 0.70
CA GLU A 210 -23.86 1.45 1.81
C GLU A 210 -22.67 1.36 2.76
N LYS A 211 -22.22 0.13 3.04
CA LYS A 211 -21.03 -0.07 3.86
C LYS A 211 -19.78 0.41 3.15
N LEU A 212 -19.68 0.19 1.85
CA LEU A 212 -18.55 0.64 1.04
C LEU A 212 -18.44 2.17 1.02
N TYR A 213 -19.57 2.88 0.84
CA TYR A 213 -19.66 4.33 1.03
C TYR A 213 -19.20 4.74 2.43
N SER A 214 -19.62 4.04 3.47
CA SER A 214 -19.17 4.35 4.84
C SER A 214 -17.66 4.15 5.07
N MET A 215 -16.95 3.39 4.21
CA MET A 215 -15.50 3.18 4.36
C MET A 215 -14.66 4.35 3.87
N ILE A 216 -15.16 5.15 2.92
CA ILE A 216 -14.45 6.29 2.34
C ILE A 216 -15.25 7.57 2.57
N PRO A 217 -14.72 8.58 3.28
CA PRO A 217 -13.34 8.71 3.77
C PRO A 217 -13.08 8.15 5.19
N LEU A 218 -14.08 7.56 5.87
CA LEU A 218 -13.98 7.30 7.33
C LEU A 218 -12.88 6.30 7.71
N LYS A 219 -12.69 5.22 6.93
CA LYS A 219 -11.68 4.19 7.19
C LYS A 219 -10.45 4.33 6.31
N ILE A 220 -10.61 4.73 5.06
CA ILE A 220 -9.51 5.00 4.12
C ILE A 220 -9.85 6.25 3.32
N ASP A 221 -8.86 7.14 3.20
CA ASP A 221 -8.92 8.40 2.47
C ASP A 221 -7.56 8.64 1.78
N GLU A 222 -7.45 9.71 0.99
CA GLU A 222 -6.20 10.10 0.34
C GLU A 222 -5.06 10.24 1.37
N LYS A 223 -5.32 10.92 2.47
CA LYS A 223 -4.32 11.27 3.49
C LYS A 223 -3.72 10.03 4.14
N LYS A 224 -4.55 9.04 4.46
CA LYS A 224 -4.17 7.78 5.09
C LYS A 224 -3.49 6.86 4.12
N ALA A 225 -3.98 6.74 2.88
CA ALA A 225 -3.30 6.02 1.82
C ALA A 225 -1.86 6.55 1.62
N ARG A 226 -1.70 7.89 1.58
CA ARG A 226 -0.39 8.55 1.51
C ARG A 226 0.50 8.23 2.73
N LYS A 227 -0.06 8.25 3.95
CA LYS A 227 0.70 7.92 5.17
C LYS A 227 1.21 6.48 5.16
N LEU A 228 0.34 5.52 4.82
CA LEU A 228 0.71 4.11 4.70
C LEU A 228 1.78 3.91 3.62
N LYS A 229 1.57 4.49 2.43
CA LYS A 229 2.54 4.46 1.33
C LYS A 229 3.91 4.97 1.76
N ASN A 230 3.96 6.14 2.41
CA ASN A 230 5.24 6.73 2.85
C ASN A 230 5.94 5.84 3.89
N THR A 231 5.18 5.16 4.73
CA THR A 231 5.73 4.20 5.70
C THR A 231 6.34 2.99 4.99
N ILE A 232 5.64 2.40 4.01
CA ILE A 232 6.16 1.30 3.16
C ILE A 232 7.38 1.76 2.36
N HIS A 233 7.36 2.97 1.81
CA HIS A 233 8.48 3.54 1.09
C HIS A 233 9.73 3.64 1.96
N GLY A 234 9.58 4.02 3.24
CA GLY A 234 10.70 4.01 4.20
C GLY A 234 11.33 2.62 4.32
N VAL A 235 10.50 1.57 4.44
CA VAL A 235 10.97 0.18 4.49
C VAL A 235 11.67 -0.22 3.19
N GLN A 236 11.11 0.13 2.03
CA GLN A 236 11.75 -0.16 0.74
C GLN A 236 13.08 0.57 0.59
N SER A 237 13.16 1.82 1.02
CA SER A 237 14.39 2.62 1.00
C SER A 237 15.47 2.00 1.87
N ASP A 238 15.12 1.53 3.07
CA ASP A 238 16.05 0.81 3.95
C ASP A 238 16.55 -0.48 3.29
N TYR A 239 15.66 -1.26 2.66
CA TYR A 239 16.05 -2.44 1.91
C TYR A 239 17.04 -2.10 0.78
N ASP A 240 16.70 -1.10 -0.05
CA ASP A 240 17.51 -0.69 -1.20
C ASP A 240 18.89 -0.19 -0.79
N THR A 241 18.99 0.41 0.41
CA THR A 241 20.23 0.97 0.95
C THR A 241 21.10 -0.10 1.61
N TYR A 242 20.52 -0.95 2.45
CA TYR A 242 21.29 -1.83 3.34
C TYR A 242 21.33 -3.30 2.91
N VAL A 243 20.40 -3.75 2.06
CA VAL A 243 20.22 -5.18 1.73
C VAL A 243 20.48 -5.49 0.26
N LYS A 244 19.97 -4.66 -0.65
CA LYS A 244 20.04 -4.88 -2.09
C LYS A 244 21.50 -4.97 -2.58
N ASN A 245 21.78 -5.92 -3.46
CA ASN A 245 23.11 -6.18 -4.03
C ASN A 245 24.20 -6.53 -2.99
N THR A 246 23.80 -7.08 -1.84
CA THR A 246 24.73 -7.58 -0.82
C THR A 246 24.82 -9.11 -0.86
N GLN A 247 25.88 -9.66 -0.27
CA GLN A 247 26.02 -11.11 -0.07
C GLN A 247 24.89 -11.72 0.76
N VAL A 248 24.29 -10.95 1.67
CA VAL A 248 23.21 -11.46 2.53
C VAL A 248 21.93 -11.69 1.73
N GLU A 249 21.58 -10.78 0.83
CA GLU A 249 20.46 -10.96 -0.12
C GLU A 249 20.69 -12.15 -1.06
N LYS A 250 21.94 -12.40 -1.48
CA LYS A 250 22.26 -13.57 -2.32
C LYS A 250 22.08 -14.89 -1.59
N LYS A 251 22.49 -14.95 -0.32
CA LYS A 251 22.42 -16.16 0.52
C LYS A 251 21.03 -16.43 1.06
N ASN A 252 20.20 -15.41 1.22
CA ASN A 252 18.86 -15.54 1.78
C ASN A 252 17.78 -15.16 0.75
N ALA A 253 17.13 -16.18 0.19
CA ALA A 253 16.04 -16.02 -0.77
C ALA A 253 14.82 -15.27 -0.19
N ASP A 254 14.58 -15.38 1.13
CA ASP A 254 13.47 -14.71 1.79
C ASP A 254 13.61 -13.18 1.76
N LEU A 255 14.83 -12.63 1.71
CA LEU A 255 15.02 -11.18 1.56
C LEU A 255 14.52 -10.70 0.18
N LYS A 256 14.75 -11.47 -0.88
CA LYS A 256 14.23 -11.13 -2.21
C LYS A 256 12.70 -11.20 -2.24
N LEU A 257 12.11 -12.23 -1.61
CA LEU A 257 10.65 -12.32 -1.44
C LEU A 257 10.11 -11.10 -0.69
N LEU A 258 10.76 -10.74 0.42
CA LEU A 258 10.38 -9.60 1.26
C LEU A 258 10.35 -8.30 0.46
N ARG A 259 11.34 -8.06 -0.40
CA ARG A 259 11.36 -6.90 -1.30
C ARG A 259 10.15 -6.85 -2.24
N GLY A 260 9.76 -7.98 -2.81
CA GLY A 260 8.56 -8.10 -3.64
C GLY A 260 7.30 -7.74 -2.87
N PHE A 261 7.15 -8.33 -1.67
CA PHE A 261 6.04 -8.07 -0.76
C PHE A 261 5.96 -6.61 -0.26
N ILE A 262 7.05 -5.85 -0.29
CA ILE A 262 7.08 -4.41 0.01
C ILE A 262 6.68 -3.58 -1.23
N SER A 263 7.19 -3.97 -2.40
CA SER A 263 7.06 -3.16 -3.63
C SER A 263 5.62 -3.13 -4.17
N ILE A 264 4.89 -4.25 -4.13
CA ILE A 264 3.51 -4.32 -4.64
C ILE A 264 2.57 -3.40 -3.83
N PRO A 265 2.48 -3.51 -2.48
CA PRO A 265 1.69 -2.57 -1.67
C PRO A 265 2.07 -1.11 -1.84
N LEU A 266 3.35 -0.79 -2.05
CA LEU A 266 3.78 0.59 -2.31
C LEU A 266 3.05 1.17 -3.53
N HIS A 267 3.01 0.42 -4.63
CA HIS A 267 2.36 0.84 -5.86
C HIS A 267 0.83 0.84 -5.73
N LEU A 268 0.25 -0.21 -5.13
CA LEU A 268 -1.20 -0.28 -4.93
C LEU A 268 -1.71 0.86 -4.04
N LEU A 269 -0.99 1.23 -2.98
CA LEU A 269 -1.38 2.36 -2.12
C LEU A 269 -1.20 3.72 -2.81
N GLU A 270 -0.25 3.86 -3.74
CA GLU A 270 -0.17 5.05 -4.59
C GLU A 270 -1.40 5.14 -5.50
N MET A 271 -1.83 4.02 -6.11
CA MET A 271 -3.08 3.98 -6.88
C MET A 271 -4.29 4.33 -6.01
N VAL A 272 -4.42 3.71 -4.82
CA VAL A 272 -5.48 4.00 -3.86
C VAL A 272 -5.52 5.49 -3.51
N ARG A 273 -4.36 6.13 -3.32
CA ARG A 273 -4.28 7.57 -3.06
C ARG A 273 -4.90 8.39 -4.20
N TRP A 274 -4.56 8.09 -5.46
CA TRP A 274 -5.11 8.80 -6.62
C TRP A 274 -6.61 8.58 -6.80
N LEU A 275 -7.08 7.35 -6.59
CA LEU A 275 -8.51 7.04 -6.69
C LEU A 275 -9.31 7.66 -5.55
N SER A 276 -8.78 7.67 -4.33
CA SER A 276 -9.42 8.32 -3.17
C SER A 276 -9.48 9.83 -3.40
N HIS A 277 -8.40 10.43 -3.89
CA HIS A 277 -8.38 11.86 -4.26
C HIS A 277 -9.42 12.19 -5.35
N PHE A 278 -9.53 11.35 -6.38
CA PHE A 278 -10.55 11.50 -7.41
C PHE A 278 -11.96 11.39 -6.81
N TYR A 279 -12.21 10.39 -5.97
CA TYR A 279 -13.51 10.18 -5.35
C TYR A 279 -13.90 11.36 -4.45
N GLU A 280 -13.04 11.75 -3.52
CA GLU A 280 -13.28 12.84 -2.57
C GLU A 280 -13.54 14.19 -3.26
N ARG A 281 -12.89 14.44 -4.40
CA ARG A 281 -13.09 15.65 -5.21
C ARG A 281 -14.48 15.69 -5.89
N HIS A 282 -15.10 14.54 -6.13
CA HIS A 282 -16.37 14.40 -6.84
C HIS A 282 -17.48 13.78 -6.00
N GLU A 283 -17.31 13.77 -4.68
CA GLU A 283 -18.32 13.31 -3.73
C GLU A 283 -19.27 14.47 -3.39
N ASP A 284 -20.58 14.22 -3.48
CA ASP A 284 -21.60 15.28 -3.47
C ASP A 284 -21.86 15.83 -2.06
N ALA A 285 -21.55 15.06 -1.00
CA ALA A 285 -21.58 15.55 0.38
C ALA A 285 -20.36 16.44 0.73
N ILE A 286 -19.27 16.36 -0.02
CA ILE A 286 -18.05 17.15 0.15
C ILE A 286 -18.03 18.38 -0.78
N ARG A 287 -18.50 18.25 -2.04
CA ARG A 287 -18.58 19.33 -3.03
C ARG A 287 -19.87 19.26 -3.87
N GLN A 288 -20.82 20.15 -3.59
CA GLN A 288 -22.02 20.33 -4.41
C GLN A 288 -21.74 21.33 -5.55
N SER A 289 -21.45 20.81 -6.74
CA SER A 289 -21.29 21.61 -7.96
C SER A 289 -21.96 20.89 -9.15
N GLU A 290 -22.31 21.63 -10.20
CA GLU A 290 -22.90 21.02 -11.39
C GLU A 290 -21.88 20.12 -12.12
N GLU A 291 -20.60 20.49 -12.03
CA GLU A 291 -19.45 19.81 -12.60
C GLU A 291 -19.24 18.43 -11.94
N THR A 292 -19.30 18.36 -10.61
CA THR A 292 -19.16 17.09 -9.88
C THR A 292 -20.26 16.10 -10.24
N ALA A 293 -21.50 16.57 -10.42
CA ALA A 293 -22.62 15.75 -10.88
C ALA A 293 -22.45 15.27 -12.34
N LYS A 294 -21.82 16.07 -13.21
CA LYS A 294 -21.50 15.66 -14.59
C LYS A 294 -20.42 14.58 -14.61
N ILE A 295 -19.34 14.75 -13.85
CA ILE A 295 -18.25 13.75 -13.75
C ILE A 295 -18.78 12.41 -13.21
N ALA A 296 -19.65 12.45 -12.20
CA ALA A 296 -20.30 11.26 -11.63
C ALA A 296 -21.09 10.42 -12.63
N ARG A 297 -21.60 11.03 -13.70
CA ARG A 297 -22.32 10.32 -14.77
C ARG A 297 -21.37 9.65 -15.77
N ILE A 298 -20.12 10.11 -15.83
CA ILE A 298 -19.09 9.61 -16.75
C ILE A 298 -18.30 8.47 -16.11
N VAL A 299 -17.98 8.60 -14.83
CA VAL A 299 -17.18 7.64 -14.06
C VAL A 299 -18.02 7.11 -12.90
N ASP A 300 -18.28 5.80 -12.89
CA ASP A 300 -19.09 5.16 -11.86
C ASP A 300 -18.43 5.21 -10.48
N LYS A 301 -19.02 5.97 -9.56
CA LYS A 301 -18.50 6.17 -8.18
C LYS A 301 -18.38 4.84 -7.43
N MET A 302 -19.33 3.92 -7.63
CA MET A 302 -19.34 2.64 -6.93
C MET A 302 -18.15 1.78 -7.35
N THR A 303 -17.84 1.73 -8.65
CA THR A 303 -16.65 1.04 -9.16
C THR A 303 -15.37 1.69 -8.65
N VAL A 304 -15.28 3.02 -8.54
CA VAL A 304 -14.11 3.68 -7.91
C VAL A 304 -13.90 3.18 -6.49
N LEU A 305 -14.95 3.20 -5.66
CA LEU A 305 -14.90 2.74 -4.28
C LEU A 305 -14.50 1.26 -4.17
N ASP A 306 -15.08 0.41 -5.02
CA ASP A 306 -14.78 -1.01 -5.09
C ASP A 306 -13.30 -1.24 -5.45
N ARG A 307 -12.78 -0.52 -6.43
CA ARG A 307 -11.36 -0.60 -6.82
C ARG A 307 -10.42 -0.06 -5.73
N ILE A 308 -10.83 0.92 -4.93
CA ILE A 308 -10.06 1.38 -3.76
C ILE A 308 -10.00 0.29 -2.68
N VAL A 309 -11.16 -0.21 -2.24
CA VAL A 309 -11.25 -1.08 -1.06
C VAL A 309 -10.97 -2.54 -1.41
N ASN A 310 -11.72 -3.10 -2.35
CA ASN A 310 -11.75 -4.53 -2.65
C ASN A 310 -10.57 -4.99 -3.50
N PHE A 311 -9.91 -4.06 -4.19
CA PHE A 311 -8.69 -4.32 -4.93
C PHE A 311 -7.47 -3.65 -4.27
N GLY A 312 -7.33 -2.33 -4.37
CA GLY A 312 -6.11 -1.62 -4.01
C GLY A 312 -5.67 -1.82 -2.55
N TYR A 313 -6.55 -1.52 -1.59
CA TYR A 313 -6.25 -1.70 -0.17
C TYR A 313 -6.20 -3.18 0.22
N PHE A 314 -7.19 -3.97 -0.20
CA PHE A 314 -7.27 -5.40 0.13
C PHE A 314 -5.99 -6.15 -0.23
N PHE A 315 -5.52 -6.03 -1.48
CA PHE A 315 -4.30 -6.74 -1.88
C PHE A 315 -3.07 -6.14 -1.21
N SER A 316 -3.01 -4.81 -1.00
CA SER A 316 -1.92 -4.21 -0.20
C SER A 316 -1.81 -4.85 1.20
N ASP A 317 -2.94 -5.02 1.89
CA ASP A 317 -2.99 -5.67 3.20
C ASP A 317 -2.58 -7.15 3.12
N GLN A 318 -3.09 -7.89 2.12
CA GLN A 318 -2.72 -9.29 1.92
C GLN A 318 -1.20 -9.47 1.70
N TYR A 319 -0.59 -8.69 0.80
CA TYR A 319 0.84 -8.74 0.55
C TYR A 319 1.64 -8.34 1.80
N MET A 320 1.19 -7.35 2.59
CA MET A 320 1.87 -6.98 3.84
C MET A 320 1.75 -8.05 4.93
N ARG A 321 0.64 -8.80 5.00
CA ARG A 321 0.53 -9.98 5.88
C ARG A 321 1.53 -11.06 5.50
N GLN A 322 1.75 -11.30 4.21
CA GLN A 322 2.78 -12.23 3.75
C GLN A 322 4.19 -11.69 4.03
N ALA A 323 4.41 -10.38 3.81
CA ALA A 323 5.66 -9.69 4.18
C ALA A 323 6.00 -9.94 5.65
N ARG A 324 5.02 -9.82 6.55
CA ARG A 324 5.19 -10.10 7.99
C ARG A 324 5.65 -11.54 8.24
N LYS A 325 5.04 -12.54 7.60
CA LYS A 325 5.42 -13.95 7.76
C LYS A 325 6.87 -14.20 7.31
N VAL A 326 7.24 -13.63 6.16
CA VAL A 326 8.62 -13.73 5.64
C VAL A 326 9.59 -13.01 6.57
N ALA A 327 9.22 -11.83 7.07
CA ALA A 327 10.02 -11.05 8.00
C ALA A 327 10.27 -11.82 9.32
N GLU A 328 9.25 -12.50 9.86
CA GLU A 328 9.39 -13.35 11.06
C GLU A 328 10.31 -14.56 10.81
N LYS A 329 10.23 -15.20 9.64
CA LYS A 329 11.19 -16.25 9.24
C LYS A 329 12.63 -15.72 9.21
N ILE A 330 12.83 -14.56 8.60
CA ILE A 330 14.15 -13.91 8.54
C ILE A 330 14.65 -13.61 9.95
N LEU A 331 13.80 -13.07 10.83
CA LEU A 331 14.17 -12.74 12.21
C LEU A 331 14.71 -13.97 12.96
N ASN A 332 14.03 -15.11 12.83
CA ASN A 332 14.42 -16.36 13.47
C ASN A 332 15.81 -16.87 13.04
N LEU A 333 16.28 -16.54 11.84
CA LEU A 333 17.63 -16.91 11.38
C LEU A 333 18.75 -16.20 12.16
N TYR A 334 18.45 -15.05 12.75
CA TYR A 334 19.41 -14.24 13.51
C TYR A 334 19.29 -14.45 15.03
N VAL A 335 18.35 -15.30 15.47
CA VAL A 335 18.19 -15.63 16.89
C VAL A 335 19.15 -16.75 17.28
N LYS A 336 19.93 -16.52 18.34
CA LYS A 336 20.62 -17.59 19.05
C LYS A 336 19.76 -18.00 20.24
N PRO A 337 19.10 -19.19 20.21
CA PRO A 337 18.17 -19.57 21.26
C PRO A 337 18.91 -19.80 22.58
N VAL A 338 18.40 -19.20 23.65
CA VAL A 338 18.81 -19.43 25.04
C VAL A 338 17.71 -20.18 25.79
N ARG A 339 18.01 -20.69 26.98
CA ARG A 339 17.05 -21.41 27.83
C ARG A 339 16.91 -20.76 29.19
N TYR A 340 15.68 -20.48 29.59
CA TYR A 340 15.33 -19.95 30.91
C TYR A 340 14.48 -20.98 31.65
N GLU A 341 14.89 -21.35 32.85
CA GLU A 341 14.06 -22.11 33.77
C GLU A 341 13.25 -21.12 34.61
N LEU A 342 11.91 -21.19 34.50
CA LEU A 342 10.99 -20.25 35.13
C LEU A 342 9.93 -20.99 35.96
N PRO A 343 9.44 -20.39 37.06
CA PRO A 343 8.40 -21.01 37.89
C PRO A 343 7.08 -21.16 37.12
N VAL A 344 6.31 -22.20 37.46
CA VAL A 344 4.94 -22.38 36.97
C VAL A 344 4.01 -21.38 37.70
N PRO A 345 3.03 -20.74 37.02
CA PRO A 345 2.06 -19.85 37.67
C PRO A 345 1.33 -20.54 38.81
N SER A 346 0.92 -19.80 39.83
CA SER A 346 0.30 -20.39 41.03
C SER A 346 -0.97 -21.20 40.74
N LYS A 347 -1.76 -20.81 39.72
CA LYS A 347 -2.95 -21.55 39.25
C LYS A 347 -2.71 -22.25 37.91
N GLY A 348 -1.44 -22.43 37.51
CA GLY A 348 -1.03 -23.10 36.27
C GLY A 348 -1.20 -22.26 34.99
N PHE A 349 -0.77 -22.80 33.85
CA PHE A 349 -0.84 -22.12 32.54
C PHE A 349 -2.26 -22.10 31.93
N HIS A 350 -3.22 -21.48 32.62
CA HIS A 350 -4.57 -21.25 32.11
C HIS A 350 -4.61 -20.03 31.15
N ALA A 351 -5.80 -19.62 30.72
CA ALA A 351 -5.96 -18.60 29.67
C ALA A 351 -5.17 -17.30 29.89
N ARG A 352 -5.09 -16.77 31.12
CA ARG A 352 -4.45 -15.48 31.43
C ARG A 352 -2.92 -15.52 31.30
N PRO A 353 -2.18 -16.36 32.04
CA PRO A 353 -0.72 -16.45 31.89
C PRO A 353 -0.32 -16.84 30.46
N SER A 354 -1.05 -17.79 29.86
CA SER A 354 -0.81 -18.23 28.48
C SER A 354 -1.04 -17.11 27.46
N THR A 355 -2.02 -16.24 27.68
CA THR A 355 -2.26 -15.06 26.84
C THR A 355 -1.14 -14.04 26.97
N TYR A 356 -0.67 -13.72 28.18
CA TYR A 356 0.43 -12.75 28.33
C TYR A 356 1.73 -13.24 27.70
N ILE A 357 2.07 -14.52 27.88
CA ILE A 357 3.23 -15.12 27.22
C ILE A 357 3.06 -15.04 25.70
N SER A 358 1.91 -15.46 25.17
CA SER A 358 1.62 -15.38 23.74
C SER A 358 1.69 -13.95 23.21
N LEU A 359 1.21 -12.95 23.95
CA LEU A 359 1.30 -11.54 23.56
C LEU A 359 2.76 -11.05 23.51
N ILE A 360 3.59 -11.41 24.50
CA ILE A 360 5.03 -11.09 24.49
C ILE A 360 5.69 -11.70 23.25
N VAL A 361 5.52 -13.01 23.05
CA VAL A 361 6.17 -13.74 21.95
C VAL A 361 5.71 -13.22 20.59
N ASN A 362 4.42 -12.93 20.42
CA ASN A 362 3.88 -12.37 19.17
C ASN A 362 4.34 -10.93 18.90
N GLU A 363 4.55 -10.11 19.94
CA GLU A 363 5.06 -8.74 19.77
C GLU A 363 6.51 -8.76 19.26
N HIS A 364 7.36 -9.63 19.83
CA HIS A 364 8.75 -9.78 19.38
C HIS A 364 8.89 -10.51 18.05
N GLY A 365 7.98 -11.45 17.75
CA GLY A 365 7.86 -12.12 16.45
C GLY A 365 8.78 -13.31 16.24
N THR A 366 9.71 -13.56 17.15
CA THR A 366 10.59 -14.73 17.12
C THR A 366 9.90 -15.96 17.71
N ASP A 367 10.38 -17.15 17.34
CA ASP A 367 9.86 -18.39 17.90
C ASP A 367 10.38 -18.59 19.34
N VAL A 368 9.46 -18.94 20.23
CA VAL A 368 9.74 -19.32 21.61
C VAL A 368 8.96 -20.60 21.89
N PHE A 369 9.62 -21.55 22.55
CA PHE A 369 9.03 -22.83 22.88
C PHE A 369 9.04 -23.06 24.39
N LEU A 370 7.91 -23.53 24.92
CA LEU A 370 7.83 -24.13 26.24
C LEU A 370 8.21 -25.61 26.11
N ILE A 371 9.18 -26.07 26.89
CA ILE A 371 9.71 -27.43 26.87
C ILE A 371 9.18 -28.17 28.10
N VAL A 372 8.47 -29.28 27.88
CA VAL A 372 7.96 -30.15 28.95
C VAL A 372 8.33 -31.59 28.61
N GLY A 373 9.26 -32.17 29.38
CA GLY A 373 9.91 -33.44 29.00
C GLY A 373 10.58 -33.31 27.64
N ASP A 374 10.24 -34.21 26.71
CA ASP A 374 10.76 -34.22 25.33
C ASP A 374 9.88 -33.44 24.34
N GLN A 375 8.77 -32.83 24.80
CA GLN A 375 7.83 -32.11 23.94
C GLN A 375 8.11 -30.60 23.93
N LYS A 376 7.92 -30.00 22.75
CA LYS A 376 8.01 -28.54 22.53
C LYS A 376 6.63 -27.98 22.19
N TYR A 377 6.21 -26.95 22.90
CA TYR A 377 4.96 -26.23 22.68
C TYR A 377 5.26 -24.82 22.21
N ASN A 378 4.68 -24.41 21.08
CA ASN A 378 4.92 -23.07 20.53
C ASN A 378 4.24 -22.01 21.42
N ALA A 379 5.04 -21.16 22.06
CA ALA A 379 4.57 -20.14 22.99
C ALA A 379 3.84 -18.97 22.29
N LYS A 380 3.85 -18.89 20.95
CA LYS A 380 2.96 -18.00 20.19
C LYS A 380 1.49 -18.38 20.35
N SER A 381 1.18 -19.64 20.65
CA SER A 381 -0.19 -20.15 20.72
C SER A 381 -0.63 -20.35 22.17
N VAL A 382 -1.67 -19.62 22.57
CA VAL A 382 -2.33 -19.79 23.88
C VAL A 382 -2.78 -21.23 24.08
N MET A 383 -3.33 -21.87 23.03
CA MET A 383 -3.78 -23.25 23.07
C MET A 383 -2.64 -24.24 23.32
N ASN A 384 -1.47 -24.03 22.71
CA ASN A 384 -0.30 -24.88 22.94
C ASN A 384 0.18 -24.80 24.40
N LEU A 385 0.21 -23.60 24.98
CA LEU A 385 0.59 -23.39 26.38
C LEU A 385 -0.44 -24.02 27.35
N MET A 386 -1.73 -23.89 27.04
CA MET A 386 -2.80 -24.54 27.83
C MET A 386 -2.77 -26.06 27.71
N MET A 387 -2.41 -26.61 26.56
CA MET A 387 -2.22 -28.06 26.38
C MET A 387 -1.05 -28.57 27.23
N ALA A 388 0.08 -27.84 27.23
CA ALA A 388 1.22 -28.14 28.09
C ALA A 388 0.87 -28.09 29.58
N ALA A 389 -0.06 -27.21 29.98
CA ALA A 389 -0.47 -27.04 31.38
C ALA A 389 -0.97 -28.34 32.03
N GLY A 390 -1.73 -29.16 31.29
CA GLY A 390 -2.22 -30.45 31.79
C GLY A 390 -1.07 -31.40 32.13
N ILE A 391 -0.09 -31.51 31.23
CA ILE A 391 1.08 -32.37 31.41
C ILE A 391 1.98 -31.86 32.55
N ILE A 392 2.17 -30.55 32.64
CA ILE A 392 2.92 -29.91 33.74
C ILE A 392 2.29 -30.25 35.10
N TYR A 393 0.96 -30.20 35.18
CA TYR A 393 0.21 -30.55 36.38
C TYR A 393 0.37 -32.03 36.74
N ASP A 394 0.16 -32.93 35.77
CA ASP A 394 0.27 -34.38 35.96
C ASP A 394 1.69 -34.81 36.40
N MET A 395 2.73 -34.13 35.88
CA MET A 395 4.13 -34.35 36.26
C MET A 395 4.53 -33.66 37.57
N GLY A 396 3.66 -32.83 38.17
CA GLY A 396 3.92 -32.13 39.42
C GLY A 396 5.04 -31.07 39.33
N LEU A 397 5.32 -30.55 38.13
CA LEU A 397 6.44 -29.63 37.89
C LEU A 397 6.21 -28.28 38.57
N LYS A 398 7.26 -27.74 39.21
CA LYS A 398 7.25 -26.40 39.81
C LYS A 398 7.95 -25.35 38.95
N THR A 399 8.79 -25.80 38.03
CA THR A 399 9.49 -24.99 37.05
C THR A 399 9.35 -25.61 35.66
N VAL A 400 9.50 -24.78 34.64
CA VAL A 400 9.48 -25.16 33.23
C VAL A 400 10.58 -24.45 32.47
N ILE A 401 10.99 -25.01 31.34
CA ILE A 401 12.03 -24.43 30.50
C ILE A 401 11.39 -23.72 29.31
N PHE A 402 11.71 -22.46 29.12
CA PHE A 402 11.47 -21.74 27.87
C PHE A 402 12.75 -21.69 27.04
N GLU A 403 12.65 -21.93 25.74
CA GLU A 403 13.74 -21.86 24.76
C GLU A 403 13.40 -20.84 23.67
N GLY A 404 14.26 -19.85 23.43
CA GLY A 404 14.01 -18.83 22.40
C GLY A 404 14.93 -17.61 22.47
N ASP A 405 14.52 -16.51 21.85
CA ASP A 405 15.25 -15.23 21.86
C ASP A 405 15.35 -14.66 23.29
N GLN A 406 16.58 -14.33 23.69
CA GLN A 406 16.94 -13.76 24.99
C GLN A 406 16.05 -12.58 25.37
N ARG A 407 15.78 -11.64 24.45
CA ARG A 407 14.94 -10.45 24.72
C ARG A 407 13.52 -10.83 25.12
N VAL A 408 13.00 -11.89 24.51
CA VAL A 408 11.64 -12.40 24.77
C VAL A 408 11.60 -13.15 26.09
N LEU A 409 12.63 -13.95 26.37
CA LEU A 409 12.73 -14.67 27.64
C LEU A 409 12.96 -13.73 28.83
N ASP A 410 13.64 -12.59 28.63
CA ASP A 410 13.76 -11.53 29.62
C ASP A 410 12.38 -10.97 30.01
N ASP A 411 11.51 -10.69 29.05
CA ASP A 411 10.14 -10.23 29.32
C ASP A 411 9.27 -11.32 29.97
N ILE A 412 9.40 -12.59 29.56
CA ILE A 412 8.70 -13.71 30.19
C ILE A 412 9.21 -13.92 31.64
N ARG A 413 10.50 -13.71 31.91
CA ARG A 413 11.04 -13.74 33.28
C ARG A 413 10.39 -12.67 34.15
N ILE A 414 10.25 -11.44 33.65
CA ILE A 414 9.55 -10.37 34.39
C ILE A 414 8.10 -10.77 34.70
N LEU A 415 7.38 -11.42 33.75
CA LEU A 415 6.07 -11.98 34.04
C LEU A 415 6.15 -13.03 35.16
N ALA A 416 7.08 -13.97 35.08
CA ALA A 416 7.21 -15.06 36.04
C ALA A 416 7.52 -14.54 37.46
N GLU A 417 8.37 -13.52 37.58
CA GLU A 417 8.68 -12.83 38.84
C GLU A 417 7.43 -12.19 39.49
N ASN A 418 6.43 -11.83 38.68
CA ASN A 418 5.16 -11.25 39.11
C ASN A 418 4.00 -12.26 39.07
N ASN A 419 4.30 -13.56 39.21
CA ASN A 419 3.35 -14.67 39.14
C ASN A 419 2.42 -14.58 37.92
N TYR A 420 2.99 -14.23 36.76
CA TYR A 420 2.32 -14.05 35.47
C TYR A 420 1.08 -13.13 35.54
N CYS A 421 1.13 -12.17 36.46
CA CYS A 421 0.05 -11.22 36.71
C CYS A 421 -1.29 -11.89 37.06
N GLU A 422 -1.30 -13.04 37.75
CA GLU A 422 -2.55 -13.69 38.19
C GLU A 422 -3.34 -12.83 39.16
N ASP A 423 -2.65 -12.35 40.20
CA ASP A 423 -3.23 -11.51 41.27
C ASP A 423 -2.55 -10.12 41.33
N GLN A 424 -1.65 -9.83 40.39
CA GLN A 424 -0.87 -8.60 40.31
C GLN A 424 -1.16 -7.83 39.01
N GLU A 425 -0.94 -6.51 39.03
CA GLU A 425 -0.98 -5.70 37.82
C GLU A 425 0.20 -6.02 36.88
N ILE A 426 0.03 -5.68 35.60
CA ILE A 426 1.10 -5.79 34.61
C ILE A 426 2.24 -4.83 35.01
N PRO A 427 3.49 -5.33 35.16
CA PRO A 427 4.67 -4.53 35.49
C PRO A 427 4.88 -3.38 34.51
N ARG A 428 5.58 -2.32 34.94
CA ARG A 428 5.77 -1.10 34.14
C ARG A 428 6.56 -1.38 32.87
N GLU A 429 7.53 -2.28 32.96
CA GLU A 429 8.39 -2.80 31.91
C GLU A 429 7.56 -3.45 30.78
N LEU A 430 6.43 -4.07 31.14
CA LEU A 430 5.53 -4.79 30.23
C LEU A 430 4.25 -4.01 29.91
N ASN A 431 4.23 -2.69 30.10
CA ASN A 431 3.04 -1.86 29.90
C ASN A 431 2.42 -1.97 28.50
N TYR A 432 3.21 -2.32 27.47
CA TYR A 432 2.71 -2.54 26.12
C TYR A 432 1.67 -3.69 26.06
N LEU A 433 1.71 -4.65 27.00
CA LEU A 433 0.69 -5.70 27.11
C LEU A 433 -0.69 -5.15 27.47
N ARG A 434 -0.78 -4.02 28.17
CA ARG A 434 -2.07 -3.35 28.46
C ARG A 434 -2.73 -2.88 27.17
N ILE A 435 -1.95 -2.37 26.22
CA ILE A 435 -2.43 -1.92 24.91
C ILE A 435 -2.84 -3.12 24.07
N LEU A 436 -1.97 -4.13 23.96
CA LEU A 436 -2.21 -5.33 23.15
C LEU A 436 -3.46 -6.10 23.58
N ARG A 437 -3.72 -6.19 24.88
CA ARG A 437 -4.93 -6.83 25.42
C ARG A 437 -6.22 -6.16 24.92
N ASN A 438 -6.21 -4.84 24.75
CA ASN A 438 -7.41 -4.07 24.39
C ASN A 438 -7.66 -4.02 22.87
N VAL A 439 -6.64 -4.30 22.05
CA VAL A 439 -6.73 -4.25 20.57
C VAL A 439 -7.30 -5.55 19.97
N GLY A 440 -7.42 -6.62 20.75
CA GLY A 440 -8.19 -7.82 20.39
C GLY A 440 -7.83 -8.40 19.02
N THR A 441 -6.68 -9.05 18.91
CA THR A 441 -6.42 -10.02 17.84
C THR A 441 -7.38 -11.19 18.05
N PRO A 442 -8.19 -11.60 17.04
CA PRO A 442 -8.88 -12.88 17.12
C PRO A 442 -7.82 -13.97 17.05
N ILE A 443 -7.54 -14.60 18.19
CA ILE A 443 -6.81 -15.85 18.26
C ILE A 443 -7.86 -16.95 18.05
N VAL A 444 -7.98 -17.44 16.81
CA VAL A 444 -8.59 -18.74 16.50
C VAL A 444 -7.59 -19.53 15.68
#